data_AF-F3FBJ2-F1
#
_entry.id   AF-F3FBJ2-F1
#
_cell.length_a   1.000
_cell.length_b   1.000
_cell.length_c   1.000
_cell.angle_alpha   90.00
_cell.angle_beta   90.00
_cell.angle_gamma   90.00
#
_symmetry.space_group_name_H-M   'P 1'
#
loop_
_entity.id
_entity.type
_entity.pdbx_description
1 polymer ?
#
loop_
_entity_poly.entity_id
_entity_poly.type
_entity_poly.pdbx_seq_one_letter_code
_entity_poly.pdbx_strand_id
1 'polypeptide(L)'
;MIACLRLLSALCLAALLAACASSPSSSLGELPRTPDASIEQLLEQAASAKTPEQAATLRLSAADLASRQNDAGRAAQILGQVQIDQLKPGLQVFASTLSAELAMGRNQPKAALTALNHPSMQRLGELSVEQQIRTHMVKARALEADGQALAAAHERVYAGPLLQGADASANNDAIWTLVSALPAEQLQSTATDDMGGWLNLARSIKGAGTLEQQQTAIDNWKAQNPKHPAALQLPTALAQLRALTSEPIT
;
A
#
# COMPACT_ATOMS: atom_id res chain seq x y z
N MET A 1 29.27 -43.02 -35.95
CA MET A 1 29.50 -41.60 -35.60
C MET A 1 28.22 -40.78 -35.42
N ILE A 2 27.09 -41.09 -36.06
CA ILE A 2 25.85 -40.29 -35.94
C ILE A 2 25.06 -40.56 -34.64
N ALA A 3 25.18 -41.75 -34.05
CA ALA A 3 24.49 -42.11 -32.80
C ALA A 3 25.07 -41.41 -31.56
N CYS A 4 26.40 -41.31 -31.43
CA CYS A 4 27.04 -40.60 -30.31
C CYS A 4 26.75 -39.10 -30.31
N LEU A 5 26.63 -38.49 -31.50
CA LEU A 5 26.35 -37.05 -31.63
C LEU A 5 24.92 -36.70 -31.18
N ARG A 6 23.95 -37.63 -31.32
CA ARG A 6 22.56 -37.49 -30.84
C ARG A 6 22.44 -37.64 -29.32
N LEU A 7 23.24 -38.52 -28.72
CA LEU A 7 23.30 -38.66 -27.25
C LEU A 7 23.92 -37.44 -26.57
N LEU A 8 24.98 -36.87 -27.17
CA LEU A 8 25.62 -35.64 -26.67
C LEU A 8 24.70 -34.42 -26.77
N SER A 9 23.91 -34.30 -27.85
CA SER A 9 22.95 -33.20 -28.01
C SER A 9 21.72 -33.33 -27.10
N ALA A 10 21.23 -34.55 -26.86
CA ALA A 10 20.16 -34.79 -25.88
C ALA A 10 20.61 -34.48 -24.44
N LEU A 11 21.87 -34.78 -24.08
CA LEU A 11 22.42 -34.51 -22.75
C LEU A 11 22.61 -33.01 -22.48
N CYS A 12 23.06 -32.24 -23.48
CA CYS A 12 23.16 -30.78 -23.39
C CYS A 12 21.78 -30.12 -23.24
N LEU A 13 20.75 -30.62 -23.93
CA LEU A 13 19.40 -30.07 -23.84
C LEU A 13 18.78 -30.31 -22.45
N ALA A 14 19.05 -31.46 -21.83
CA ALA A 14 18.61 -31.77 -20.46
C ALA A 14 19.34 -30.93 -19.40
N ALA A 15 20.63 -30.62 -19.60
CA ALA A 15 21.40 -29.77 -18.70
C ALA A 15 20.96 -28.29 -18.75
N LEU A 16 20.58 -27.79 -19.93
CA LEU A 16 20.03 -26.44 -20.12
C LEU A 16 18.63 -26.29 -19.48
N LEU A 17 17.82 -27.35 -19.45
CA LEU A 17 16.51 -27.35 -18.78
C LEU A 17 16.63 -27.33 -17.24
N ALA A 18 17.63 -27.99 -16.67
CA ALA A 18 17.87 -27.99 -15.21
C ALA A 18 18.38 -26.63 -14.69
N ALA A 19 19.12 -25.88 -15.51
CA ALA A 19 19.65 -24.56 -15.15
C ALA A 19 18.57 -23.46 -15.07
N CYS A 20 17.43 -23.63 -15.75
CA CYS A 20 16.29 -22.71 -15.64
C CYS A 20 15.38 -23.01 -14.42
N ALA A 21 15.52 -24.18 -13.78
CA ALA A 21 14.69 -24.58 -12.65
C ALA A 21 15.29 -24.19 -11.28
N SER A 22 16.58 -23.84 -11.22
CA SER A 22 17.20 -23.30 -10.02
C SER A 22 16.95 -21.80 -9.92
N SER A 23 15.74 -21.42 -9.50
CA SER A 23 15.50 -20.05 -9.05
C SER A 23 16.37 -19.77 -7.82
N PRO A 24 17.17 -18.68 -7.80
CA PRO A 24 17.95 -18.35 -6.62
C PRO A 24 17.01 -18.14 -5.43
N SER A 25 17.30 -18.79 -4.30
CA SER A 25 16.59 -18.60 -3.05
C SER A 25 16.63 -17.12 -2.67
N SER A 26 15.51 -16.40 -2.84
CA SER A 26 15.42 -14.97 -2.52
C SER A 26 15.65 -14.76 -1.02
N SER A 27 16.56 -13.85 -0.67
CA SER A 27 16.86 -13.48 0.73
C SER A 27 15.68 -12.82 1.44
N LEU A 28 14.68 -12.35 0.68
CA LEU A 28 13.43 -11.76 1.19
C LEU A 28 12.36 -12.83 1.50
N GLY A 29 12.51 -14.04 0.97
CA GLY A 29 11.42 -15.02 0.91
C GLY A 29 10.46 -14.73 -0.25
N GLU A 30 9.58 -15.69 -0.54
CA GLU A 30 8.54 -15.56 -1.56
C GLU A 30 7.23 -15.13 -0.90
N LEU A 31 6.66 -14.01 -1.33
CA LEU A 31 5.41 -13.49 -0.78
C LEU A 31 4.22 -14.38 -1.18
N PRO A 32 3.22 -14.55 -0.31
CA PRO A 32 1.97 -15.23 -0.67
C PRO A 32 1.33 -14.57 -1.90
N ARG A 33 1.08 -15.38 -2.93
CA ARG A 33 0.19 -15.03 -4.05
C ARG A 33 -1.18 -15.64 -3.81
N THR A 34 -2.18 -15.27 -4.61
CA THR A 34 -3.50 -15.93 -4.61
C THR A 34 -3.30 -17.43 -4.81
N PRO A 35 -3.56 -18.27 -3.78
CA PRO A 35 -3.30 -19.70 -3.88
C PRO A 35 -4.40 -20.37 -4.71
N ASP A 36 -4.04 -21.39 -5.49
CA ASP A 36 -5.02 -22.28 -6.13
C ASP A 36 -5.65 -23.27 -5.11
N ALA A 37 -5.09 -23.33 -3.89
CA ALA A 37 -5.52 -24.21 -2.81
C ALA A 37 -6.51 -23.52 -1.85
N SER A 38 -7.42 -24.30 -1.26
CA SER A 38 -8.31 -23.81 -0.20
C SER A 38 -7.55 -23.50 1.09
N ILE A 39 -8.18 -22.75 1.99
CA ILE A 39 -7.63 -22.46 3.33
C ILE A 39 -7.32 -23.77 4.06
N GLU A 40 -8.23 -24.75 4.02
CA GLU A 40 -8.07 -26.07 4.64
C GLU A 40 -6.86 -26.82 4.05
N GLN A 41 -6.73 -26.84 2.72
CA GLN A 41 -5.60 -27.49 2.05
C GLN A 41 -4.26 -26.85 2.44
N LEU A 42 -4.20 -25.52 2.55
CA LEU A 42 -3.00 -24.82 3.00
C LEU A 42 -2.65 -25.16 4.45
N LEU A 43 -3.66 -25.28 5.32
CA LEU A 43 -3.45 -25.65 6.73
C LEU A 43 -3.03 -27.11 6.90
N GLU A 44 -3.59 -28.03 6.11
CA GLU A 44 -3.17 -29.44 6.05
C GLU A 44 -1.72 -29.57 5.57
N GLN A 45 -1.37 -28.85 4.50
CA GLN A 45 0.02 -28.77 4.02
C GLN A 45 0.93 -28.19 5.10
N ALA A 46 0.49 -27.15 5.83
CA ALA A 46 1.27 -26.57 6.92
C ALA A 46 1.49 -27.55 8.08
N ALA A 47 0.49 -28.39 8.39
CA ALA A 47 0.60 -29.41 9.42
C ALA A 47 1.55 -30.56 9.03
N SER A 48 1.63 -30.88 7.74
CA SER A 48 2.53 -31.91 7.19
C SER A 48 3.90 -31.39 6.72
N ALA A 49 4.16 -30.09 6.87
CA ALA A 49 5.38 -29.45 6.39
C ALA A 49 6.62 -29.95 7.14
N LYS A 50 7.73 -30.09 6.41
CA LYS A 50 8.98 -30.66 6.95
C LYS A 50 9.77 -29.67 7.80
N THR A 51 9.51 -28.37 7.66
CA THR A 51 10.22 -27.31 8.38
C THR A 51 9.23 -26.32 9.01
N PRO A 52 9.58 -25.73 10.18
CA PRO A 52 8.78 -24.68 10.79
C PRO A 52 8.55 -23.47 9.87
N GLU A 53 9.57 -23.09 9.09
CA GLU A 53 9.49 -21.99 8.13
C GLU A 53 8.45 -22.24 7.03
N GLN A 54 8.44 -23.45 6.46
CA GLN A 54 7.47 -23.82 5.43
C GLN A 54 6.06 -23.85 6.02
N ALA A 55 5.90 -24.41 7.23
CA ALA A 55 4.63 -24.42 7.94
C ALA A 55 4.10 -22.99 8.20
N ALA A 56 4.98 -22.09 8.64
CA ALA A 56 4.64 -20.69 8.92
C ALA A 56 4.25 -19.93 7.64
N THR A 57 4.97 -20.15 6.53
CA THR A 57 4.65 -19.55 5.22
C THR A 57 3.27 -20.00 4.73
N LEU A 58 2.96 -21.30 4.82
CA LEU A 58 1.65 -21.85 4.41
C LEU A 58 0.51 -21.31 5.28
N ARG A 59 0.71 -21.20 6.61
CA ARG A 59 -0.25 -20.55 7.51
C ARG A 59 -0.46 -19.08 7.15
N LEU A 60 0.61 -18.35 6.83
CA LEU A 60 0.51 -16.94 6.44
C LEU A 60 -0.30 -16.78 5.14
N SER A 61 -0.08 -17.63 4.14
CA SER A 61 -0.89 -17.67 2.92
C SER A 61 -2.35 -17.99 3.21
N ALA A 62 -2.62 -18.93 4.12
CA ALA A 62 -3.99 -19.28 4.53
C ALA A 62 -4.68 -18.11 5.26
N ALA A 63 -3.96 -17.38 6.11
CA ALA A 63 -4.47 -16.20 6.80
C ALA A 63 -4.80 -15.06 5.83
N ASP A 64 -3.94 -14.81 4.84
CA ASP A 64 -4.20 -13.81 3.80
C ASP A 64 -5.43 -14.18 2.96
N LEU A 65 -5.55 -15.45 2.57
CA LEU A 65 -6.70 -15.94 1.82
C LEU A 65 -8.00 -15.79 2.62
N ALA A 66 -8.00 -16.13 3.91
CA ALA A 66 -9.14 -15.90 4.80
C ALA A 66 -9.52 -14.41 4.88
N SER A 67 -8.53 -13.52 4.98
CA SER A 67 -8.76 -12.07 5.00
C SER A 67 -9.39 -11.57 3.69
N ARG A 68 -8.90 -12.04 2.53
CA ARG A 68 -9.44 -11.70 1.21
C ARG A 68 -10.87 -12.23 1.00
N GLN A 69 -11.21 -13.34 1.66
CA GLN A 69 -12.58 -13.90 1.69
C GLN A 69 -13.48 -13.24 2.74
N ASN A 70 -13.05 -12.10 3.31
CA ASN A 70 -13.79 -11.34 4.31
C ASN A 70 -14.05 -12.12 5.62
N ASP A 71 -13.25 -13.15 5.91
CA ASP A 71 -13.25 -13.90 7.17
C ASP A 71 -12.10 -13.43 8.07
N ALA A 72 -12.25 -12.21 8.58
CA ALA A 72 -11.23 -11.57 9.44
C ALA A 72 -10.99 -12.34 10.74
N GLY A 73 -12.01 -13.02 11.28
CA GLY A 73 -11.90 -13.83 12.50
C GLY A 73 -10.97 -15.01 12.27
N ARG A 74 -11.20 -15.76 11.19
CA ARG A 74 -10.35 -16.89 10.81
C ARG A 74 -8.95 -16.44 10.42
N ALA A 75 -8.82 -15.35 9.68
CA ALA A 75 -7.52 -14.76 9.34
C ALA A 75 -6.69 -14.45 10.58
N ALA A 76 -7.28 -13.80 11.58
CA ALA A 76 -6.62 -13.49 12.84
C ALA A 76 -6.23 -14.75 13.62
N GLN A 77 -7.10 -15.77 13.67
CA GLN A 77 -6.81 -17.04 14.33
C GLN A 77 -5.62 -17.78 13.69
N ILE A 78 -5.56 -17.81 12.36
CA ILE A 78 -4.46 -18.47 11.64
C ILE A 78 -3.16 -17.66 11.81
N LEU A 79 -3.23 -16.34 11.65
CA LEU A 79 -2.06 -15.46 11.77
C LEU A 79 -1.47 -15.50 13.18
N GLY A 80 -2.30 -15.65 14.22
CA GLY A 80 -1.85 -15.81 15.61
C GLY A 80 -1.02 -17.07 15.87
N GLN A 81 -1.00 -18.03 14.94
CA GLN A 81 -0.15 -19.24 15.02
C GLN A 81 1.19 -19.07 14.29
N VAL A 82 1.42 -17.91 13.65
CA VAL A 82 2.64 -17.62 12.88
C VAL A 82 3.63 -16.85 13.77
N GLN A 83 4.82 -17.42 13.98
CA GLN A 83 5.91 -16.73 14.66
C GLN A 83 6.60 -15.79 13.68
N ILE A 84 6.15 -14.52 13.65
CA ILE A 84 6.59 -13.52 12.65
C ILE A 84 8.12 -13.37 12.65
N ASP A 85 8.76 -13.30 13.81
CA ASP A 85 10.22 -13.10 13.92
C ASP A 85 11.06 -14.23 13.29
N GLN A 86 10.47 -15.41 13.07
CA GLN A 86 11.14 -16.55 12.43
C GLN A 86 10.97 -16.58 10.91
N LEU A 87 10.13 -15.71 10.36
CA LEU A 87 9.92 -15.59 8.91
C LEU A 87 11.10 -14.88 8.24
N LYS A 88 11.25 -15.08 6.92
CA LYS A 88 12.13 -14.25 6.11
C LYS A 88 11.63 -12.80 6.06
N PRO A 89 12.52 -11.81 5.85
CA PRO A 89 12.14 -10.40 6.03
C PRO A 89 10.98 -9.89 5.17
N GLY A 90 10.82 -10.37 3.93
CA GLY A 90 9.65 -10.02 3.10
C GLY A 90 8.35 -10.59 3.66
N LEU A 91 8.38 -11.83 4.17
CA LEU A 91 7.25 -12.44 4.86
C LEU A 91 6.94 -11.75 6.21
N GLN A 92 7.95 -11.22 6.90
CA GLN A 92 7.74 -10.40 8.10
C GLN A 92 6.98 -9.11 7.79
N VAL A 93 7.36 -8.40 6.72
CA VAL A 93 6.63 -7.21 6.24
C VAL A 93 5.20 -7.56 5.86
N PHE A 94 5.01 -8.66 5.13
CA PHE A 94 3.69 -9.12 4.73
C PHE A 94 2.80 -9.45 5.93
N ALA A 95 3.30 -10.23 6.89
CA ALA A 95 2.57 -10.60 8.11
C ALA A 95 2.25 -9.38 8.98
N SER A 96 3.17 -8.43 9.08
CA SER A 96 2.97 -7.17 9.81
C SER A 96 1.90 -6.30 9.13
N THR A 97 1.87 -6.28 7.80
CA THR A 97 0.85 -5.57 7.01
C THR A 97 -0.53 -6.19 7.21
N LEU A 98 -0.63 -7.52 7.10
CA LEU A 98 -1.88 -8.24 7.35
C LEU A 98 -2.37 -8.06 8.80
N SER A 99 -1.45 -8.08 9.78
CA SER A 99 -1.77 -7.79 11.18
C SER A 99 -2.38 -6.40 11.34
N ALA A 100 -1.83 -5.40 10.65
CA ALA A 100 -2.33 -4.04 10.66
C ALA A 100 -3.72 -3.91 10.02
N GLU A 101 -3.97 -4.61 8.91
CA GLU A 101 -5.27 -4.62 8.25
C GLU A 101 -6.35 -5.26 9.13
N LEU A 102 -6.04 -6.38 9.79
CA LEU A 102 -6.94 -7.05 10.73
C LEU A 102 -7.18 -6.20 11.98
N ALA A 103 -6.19 -5.43 12.44
CA ALA A 103 -6.38 -4.44 13.51
C ALA A 103 -7.27 -3.28 13.07
N MET A 104 -7.09 -2.75 11.86
CA MET A 104 -7.96 -1.71 11.30
C MET A 104 -9.40 -2.18 11.11
N GLY A 105 -9.61 -3.44 10.68
CA GLY A 105 -10.95 -4.04 10.61
C GLY A 105 -11.65 -4.17 11.96
N ARG A 106 -10.89 -4.13 13.07
CA ARG A 106 -11.41 -4.15 14.46
C ARG A 106 -11.45 -2.75 15.09
N ASN A 107 -11.24 -1.70 14.31
CA ASN A 107 -11.15 -0.31 14.77
C ASN A 107 -10.06 -0.10 15.85
N GLN A 108 -8.90 -0.76 15.67
CA GLN A 108 -7.75 -0.68 16.59
C GLN A 108 -6.55 0.00 15.91
N PRO A 109 -6.60 1.32 15.64
CA PRO A 109 -5.57 2.01 14.87
C PRO A 109 -4.20 1.95 15.52
N LYS A 110 -4.12 2.08 16.85
CA LYS A 110 -2.85 1.96 17.58
C LYS A 110 -2.21 0.58 17.44
N ALA A 111 -3.01 -0.49 17.50
CA ALA A 111 -2.51 -1.85 17.29
C ALA A 111 -2.00 -2.04 15.85
N ALA A 112 -2.67 -1.42 14.87
CA ALA A 112 -2.20 -1.42 13.48
C ALA A 112 -0.85 -0.72 13.34
N LEU A 113 -0.70 0.47 13.94
CA LEU A 113 0.57 1.20 13.94
C LEU A 113 1.69 0.44 14.67
N THR A 114 1.37 -0.25 15.77
CA THR A 114 2.32 -1.12 16.46
C THR A 114 2.80 -2.26 15.56
N ALA A 115 1.88 -2.93 14.85
CA ALA A 115 2.25 -3.99 13.90
C ALA A 115 3.16 -3.45 12.78
N LEU A 116 2.93 -2.23 12.30
CA LEU A 116 3.73 -1.57 11.27
C LEU A 116 5.05 -0.97 11.76
N ASN A 117 5.38 -1.11 13.05
CA ASN A 117 6.64 -0.66 13.62
C ASN A 117 7.71 -1.78 13.69
N HIS A 118 7.43 -2.93 13.08
CA HIS A 118 8.35 -4.06 13.04
C HIS A 118 9.65 -3.71 12.25
N PRO A 119 10.85 -4.12 12.72
CA PRO A 119 12.13 -3.75 12.07
C PRO A 119 12.23 -4.12 10.59
N SER A 120 11.55 -5.18 10.16
CA SER A 120 11.52 -5.61 8.75
C SER A 120 10.94 -4.56 7.80
N MET A 121 10.17 -3.59 8.30
CA MET A 121 9.58 -2.51 7.49
C MET A 121 10.62 -1.64 6.80
N GLN A 122 11.87 -1.63 7.28
CA GLN A 122 13.00 -1.00 6.59
C GLN A 122 13.24 -1.60 5.20
N ARG A 123 12.81 -2.84 4.95
CA ARG A 123 12.94 -3.54 3.66
C ARG A 123 11.71 -3.41 2.77
N LEU A 124 10.70 -2.61 3.15
CA LEU A 124 9.46 -2.45 2.38
C LEU A 124 9.74 -2.04 0.93
N GLY A 125 10.68 -1.12 0.71
CA GLY A 125 11.06 -0.65 -0.62
C GLY A 125 11.72 -1.72 -1.52
N GLU A 126 12.12 -2.87 -0.96
CA GLU A 126 12.67 -4.00 -1.71
C GLU A 126 11.57 -4.97 -2.20
N LEU A 127 10.33 -4.81 -1.73
CA LEU A 127 9.21 -5.71 -2.05
C LEU A 127 8.45 -5.25 -3.31
N SER A 128 7.50 -6.07 -3.75
CA SER A 128 6.64 -5.73 -4.88
C SER A 128 5.90 -4.41 -4.65
N VAL A 129 5.62 -3.69 -5.74
CA VAL A 129 4.84 -2.44 -5.72
C VAL A 129 3.47 -2.66 -5.04
N GLU A 130 2.82 -3.80 -5.29
CA GLU A 130 1.57 -4.17 -4.62
C GLU A 130 1.72 -4.19 -3.10
N GLN A 131 2.79 -4.81 -2.58
CA GLN A 131 3.03 -4.87 -1.14
C GLN A 131 3.35 -3.49 -0.57
N GLN A 132 4.12 -2.67 -1.30
CA GLN A 132 4.40 -1.28 -0.90
C GLN A 132 3.09 -0.49 -0.77
N ILE A 133 2.23 -0.51 -1.79
CA ILE A 133 0.92 0.15 -1.77
C ILE A 133 0.08 -0.36 -0.60
N ARG A 134 -0.06 -1.68 -0.46
CA ARG A 134 -0.86 -2.30 0.62
C ARG A 134 -0.43 -1.79 1.99
N THR A 135 0.87 -1.78 2.26
CA THR A 135 1.45 -1.31 3.53
C THR A 135 1.23 0.18 3.75
N HIS A 136 1.53 1.04 2.78
CA HIS A 136 1.34 2.49 2.93
C HIS A 136 -0.15 2.85 3.11
N MET A 137 -1.05 2.16 2.40
CA MET A 137 -2.48 2.44 2.49
C MET A 137 -3.09 2.02 3.83
N VAL A 138 -2.66 0.90 4.44
CA VAL A 138 -3.09 0.57 5.80
C VAL A 138 -2.47 1.51 6.84
N LYS A 139 -1.20 1.91 6.66
CA LYS A 139 -0.53 2.87 7.54
C LYS A 139 -1.22 4.23 7.54
N ALA A 140 -1.53 4.78 6.36
CA ALA A 140 -2.24 6.03 6.21
C ALA A 140 -3.62 5.99 6.89
N ARG A 141 -4.40 4.91 6.68
CA ARG A 141 -5.70 4.74 7.35
C ARG A 141 -5.57 4.63 8.86
N ALA A 142 -4.54 3.94 9.36
CA ALA A 142 -4.31 3.81 10.79
C ALA A 142 -3.91 5.15 11.43
N LEU A 143 -3.05 5.93 10.78
CA LEU A 143 -2.69 7.29 11.22
C LEU A 143 -3.89 8.22 11.22
N GLU A 144 -4.71 8.17 10.16
CA GLU A 144 -5.94 8.96 10.04
C GLU A 144 -6.92 8.64 11.18
N ALA A 145 -7.18 7.36 11.44
CA ALA A 145 -8.05 6.90 12.52
C ALA A 145 -7.48 7.17 13.92
N ASP A 146 -6.16 7.32 14.07
CA ASP A 146 -5.51 7.74 15.32
C ASP A 146 -5.44 9.27 15.47
N GLY A 147 -6.01 10.05 14.53
CA GLY A 147 -6.04 11.51 14.58
C GLY A 147 -4.75 12.18 14.08
N GLN A 148 -3.82 11.43 13.50
CA GLN A 148 -2.55 11.93 12.99
C GLN A 148 -2.67 12.36 11.51
N ALA A 149 -3.53 13.35 11.23
CA ALA A 149 -3.93 13.72 9.88
C ALA A 149 -2.76 14.12 8.95
N LEU A 150 -1.80 14.90 9.46
CA LEU A 150 -0.64 15.31 8.66
C LEU A 150 0.25 14.10 8.30
N ALA A 151 0.50 13.20 9.25
CA ALA A 151 1.27 11.98 9.01
C ALA A 151 0.55 11.04 8.03
N ALA A 152 -0.78 10.92 8.15
CA ALA A 152 -1.59 10.17 7.19
C ALA A 152 -1.47 10.73 5.77
N ALA A 153 -1.51 12.07 5.61
CA ALA A 153 -1.34 12.72 4.33
C ALA A 153 0.05 12.45 3.73
N HIS A 154 1.11 12.52 4.53
CA HIS A 154 2.47 12.17 4.09
C HIS A 154 2.55 10.73 3.54
N GLU A 155 1.98 9.75 4.24
CA GLU A 155 1.97 8.36 3.77
C GLU A 155 1.22 8.19 2.44
N ARG A 156 0.09 8.91 2.26
CA ARG A 156 -0.66 8.91 0.99
C ARG A 156 0.09 9.58 -0.14
N VAL A 157 0.79 10.68 0.13
CA VAL A 157 1.64 11.34 -0.86
C VAL A 157 2.78 10.43 -1.29
N TYR A 158 3.41 9.72 -0.34
CA TYR A 158 4.46 8.75 -0.64
C TYR A 158 3.97 7.59 -1.50
N ALA A 159 2.75 7.08 -1.24
CA ALA A 159 2.13 6.04 -2.06
C ALA A 159 1.68 6.53 -3.45
N GLY A 160 1.42 7.83 -3.61
CA GLY A 160 0.83 8.43 -4.80
C GLY A 160 1.48 8.01 -6.13
N PRO A 161 2.83 8.09 -6.27
CA PRO A 161 3.53 7.68 -7.49
C PRO A 161 3.37 6.20 -7.88
N LEU A 162 2.95 5.35 -6.95
CA LEU A 162 2.71 3.92 -7.19
C LEU A 162 1.29 3.63 -7.70
N LEU A 163 0.37 4.58 -7.56
CA LEU A 163 -1.06 4.43 -7.87
C LEU A 163 -1.38 4.91 -9.28
N GLN A 164 -2.44 4.34 -9.88
CA GLN A 164 -2.91 4.71 -11.22
C GLN A 164 -4.44 4.74 -11.28
N GLY A 165 -4.99 5.45 -12.28
CA GLY A 165 -6.42 5.44 -12.59
C GLY A 165 -7.31 5.84 -11.41
N ALA A 166 -8.28 4.99 -11.08
CA ALA A 166 -9.25 5.24 -10.01
C ALA A 166 -8.58 5.30 -8.62
N ASP A 167 -7.55 4.48 -8.38
CA ASP A 167 -6.86 4.45 -7.09
C ASP A 167 -6.07 5.74 -6.85
N ALA A 168 -5.44 6.29 -7.89
CA ALA A 168 -4.80 7.60 -7.82
C ALA A 168 -5.82 8.71 -7.54
N SER A 169 -7.00 8.66 -8.15
CA SER A 169 -8.11 9.58 -7.87
C SER A 169 -8.52 9.54 -6.40
N ALA A 170 -8.80 8.34 -5.90
CA ALA A 170 -9.29 8.13 -4.54
C ALA A 170 -8.23 8.57 -3.51
N ASN A 171 -6.95 8.33 -3.81
CA ASN A 171 -5.86 8.79 -2.97
C ASN A 171 -5.75 10.32 -2.95
N ASN A 172 -5.90 11.00 -4.10
CA ASN A 172 -5.92 12.47 -4.16
C ASN A 172 -7.10 13.05 -3.36
N ASP A 173 -8.27 12.43 -3.43
CA ASP A 173 -9.45 12.82 -2.64
C ASP A 173 -9.20 12.65 -1.13
N ALA A 174 -8.58 11.55 -0.73
CA ALA A 174 -8.22 11.28 0.66
C ALA A 174 -7.15 12.26 1.17
N ILE A 175 -6.12 12.56 0.37
CA ILE A 175 -5.11 13.59 0.72
C ILE A 175 -5.81 14.93 0.91
N TRP A 176 -6.66 15.35 -0.03
CA TRP A 176 -7.39 16.61 0.06
C TRP A 176 -8.23 16.70 1.33
N THR A 177 -8.96 15.64 1.66
CA THR A 177 -9.76 15.56 2.89
C THR A 177 -8.90 15.77 4.13
N LEU A 178 -7.73 15.15 4.19
CA LEU A 178 -6.79 15.30 5.31
C LEU A 178 -6.22 16.71 5.40
N VAL A 179 -5.66 17.25 4.30
CA VAL A 179 -4.96 18.53 4.33
C VAL A 179 -5.92 19.72 4.50
N SER A 180 -7.13 19.66 3.94
CA SER A 180 -8.11 20.75 4.09
C SER A 180 -8.60 20.89 5.54
N ALA A 181 -8.63 19.80 6.30
CA ALA A 181 -8.98 19.77 7.71
C ALA A 181 -7.87 20.28 8.65
N LEU A 182 -6.63 20.40 8.19
CA LEU A 182 -5.50 20.84 9.05
C LEU A 182 -5.64 22.31 9.49
N PRO A 183 -5.23 22.66 10.73
CA PRO A 183 -5.10 24.04 11.17
C PRO A 183 -4.14 24.86 10.29
N ALA A 184 -4.34 26.18 10.20
CA ALA A 184 -3.58 27.05 9.32
C ALA A 184 -2.06 27.05 9.63
N GLU A 185 -1.70 26.80 10.89
CA GLU A 185 -0.34 26.70 11.38
C GLU A 185 0.37 25.45 10.82
N GLN A 186 -0.36 24.34 10.69
CA GLN A 186 0.16 23.08 10.12
C GLN A 186 0.20 23.09 8.59
N LEU A 187 -0.49 24.05 7.96
CA LEU A 187 -0.42 24.25 6.53
C LEU A 187 0.82 25.01 6.08
N GLN A 188 1.62 25.56 6.99
CA GLN A 188 2.86 26.29 6.66
C GLN A 188 3.97 25.30 6.29
N SER A 189 4.44 25.39 5.05
CA SER A 189 5.53 24.60 4.49
C SER A 189 6.24 25.41 3.41
N THR A 190 7.56 25.27 3.38
CA THR A 190 8.48 25.78 2.36
C THR A 190 8.95 24.69 1.40
N ALA A 191 8.50 23.45 1.60
CA ALA A 191 8.82 22.34 0.72
C ALA A 191 8.21 22.55 -0.67
N THR A 192 8.94 22.14 -1.70
CA THR A 192 8.51 22.22 -3.11
C THR A 192 8.21 20.84 -3.71
N ASP A 193 8.12 19.82 -2.87
CA ASP A 193 7.67 18.48 -3.26
C ASP A 193 6.14 18.39 -3.31
N ASP A 194 5.61 17.22 -3.66
CA ASP A 194 4.16 17.01 -3.76
C ASP A 194 3.45 17.31 -2.42
N MET A 195 4.07 17.01 -1.28
CA MET A 195 3.44 17.34 0.01
C MET A 195 3.37 18.85 0.22
N GLY A 196 4.45 19.57 -0.08
CA GLY A 196 4.47 21.03 -0.08
C GLY A 196 3.40 21.62 -1.00
N GLY A 197 3.20 21.03 -2.18
CA GLY A 197 2.14 21.38 -3.13
C GLY A 197 0.74 21.22 -2.53
N TRP A 198 0.43 20.08 -1.92
CA TRP A 198 -0.85 19.84 -1.23
C TRP A 198 -1.13 20.83 -0.09
N LEU A 199 -0.13 21.10 0.75
CA LEU A 199 -0.27 22.06 1.86
C LEU A 199 -0.46 23.48 1.33
N ASN A 200 0.25 23.86 0.28
CA ASN A 200 0.11 25.17 -0.37
C ASN A 200 -1.27 25.35 -1.01
N LEU A 201 -1.82 24.31 -1.66
CA LEU A 201 -3.18 24.33 -2.21
C LEU A 201 -4.22 24.56 -1.11
N ALA A 202 -4.16 23.77 -0.03
CA ALA A 202 -5.06 23.89 1.11
C ALA A 202 -4.99 25.27 1.77
N ARG A 203 -3.77 25.80 1.94
CA ARG A 203 -3.55 27.15 2.50
C ARG A 203 -4.16 28.24 1.61
N SER A 204 -3.94 28.15 0.30
CA SER A 204 -4.42 29.14 -0.67
C SER A 204 -5.95 29.23 -0.69
N ILE A 205 -6.62 28.07 -0.62
CA ILE A 205 -8.08 28.00 -0.59
C ILE A 205 -8.63 28.45 0.77
N LYS A 206 -8.02 28.04 1.89
CA LYS A 206 -8.45 28.44 3.23
C LYS A 206 -8.28 29.95 3.48
N GLY A 207 -7.31 30.59 2.83
CA GLY A 207 -7.12 32.05 2.88
C GLY A 207 -8.08 32.85 1.99
N ALA A 208 -8.80 32.20 1.07
CA ALA A 208 -9.75 32.86 0.19
C ALA A 208 -11.13 32.98 0.86
N GLY A 209 -11.68 34.19 0.90
CA GLY A 209 -12.90 34.51 1.65
C GLY A 209 -14.20 34.25 0.88
N THR A 210 -14.21 34.48 -0.44
CA THR A 210 -15.40 34.24 -1.29
C THR A 210 -15.22 33.01 -2.19
N LEU A 211 -16.33 32.50 -2.74
CA LEU A 211 -16.31 31.39 -3.69
C LEU A 211 -15.42 31.71 -4.90
N GLU A 212 -15.56 32.91 -5.49
CA GLU A 212 -14.76 33.34 -6.65
C GLU A 212 -13.27 33.39 -6.32
N GLN A 213 -12.92 33.84 -5.10
CA GLN A 213 -11.53 33.85 -4.65
C GLN A 213 -10.99 32.42 -4.48
N GLN A 214 -11.80 31.48 -3.99
CA GLN A 214 -11.41 30.08 -3.86
C GLN A 214 -11.22 29.43 -5.23
N GLN A 215 -12.13 29.66 -6.17
CA GLN A 215 -12.03 29.18 -7.56
C GLN A 215 -10.77 29.72 -8.23
N THR A 216 -10.51 31.03 -8.10
CA THR A 216 -9.31 31.68 -8.61
C THR A 216 -8.04 31.13 -7.96
N ALA A 217 -8.06 30.85 -6.64
CA ALA A 217 -6.93 30.25 -5.94
C ALA A 217 -6.60 28.85 -6.48
N ILE A 218 -7.62 28.03 -6.76
CA ILE A 218 -7.42 26.70 -7.36
C ILE A 218 -6.81 26.82 -8.76
N ASP A 219 -7.35 27.71 -9.60
CA ASP A 219 -6.87 27.88 -10.98
C ASP A 219 -5.42 28.39 -11.03
N ASN A 220 -5.10 29.39 -10.21
CA ASN A 220 -3.74 29.91 -10.08
C ASN A 220 -2.77 28.84 -9.57
N TRP A 221 -3.17 28.07 -8.55
CA TRP A 221 -2.34 27.00 -8.01
C TRP A 221 -2.07 25.92 -9.06
N LYS A 222 -3.07 25.51 -9.83
CA LYS A 222 -2.91 24.52 -10.91
C LYS A 222 -1.96 25.01 -12.00
N ALA A 223 -2.08 26.28 -12.39
CA ALA A 223 -1.20 26.89 -13.39
C ALA A 223 0.28 26.91 -12.94
N GLN A 224 0.52 27.09 -11.63
CA GLN A 224 1.86 27.10 -11.04
C GLN A 224 2.41 25.67 -10.80
N ASN A 225 1.54 24.67 -10.66
CA ASN A 225 1.90 23.28 -10.33
C ASN A 225 1.42 22.27 -11.39
N PRO A 226 1.71 22.46 -12.70
CA PRO A 226 1.08 21.70 -13.78
C PRO A 226 1.40 20.20 -13.78
N LYS A 227 2.45 19.77 -13.07
CA LYS A 227 2.87 18.36 -12.96
C LYS A 227 2.41 17.69 -11.66
N HIS A 228 1.82 18.43 -10.73
CA HIS A 228 1.44 17.89 -9.43
C HIS A 228 0.25 16.93 -9.56
N PRO A 229 0.17 15.84 -8.77
CA PRO A 229 -0.94 14.88 -8.83
C PRO A 229 -2.33 15.54 -8.78
N ALA A 230 -2.55 16.48 -7.85
CA ALA A 230 -3.78 17.26 -7.75
C ALA A 230 -4.08 18.20 -8.93
N ALA A 231 -3.09 18.59 -9.73
CA ALA A 231 -3.30 19.40 -10.93
C ALA A 231 -3.68 18.53 -12.14
N LEU A 232 -3.03 17.37 -12.26
CA LEU A 232 -3.31 16.36 -13.28
C LEU A 232 -4.70 15.73 -13.06
N GLN A 233 -5.00 15.40 -11.80
CA GLN A 233 -6.27 14.80 -11.39
C GLN A 233 -6.78 15.52 -10.14
N LEU A 234 -7.64 16.51 -10.40
CA LEU A 234 -8.18 17.38 -9.37
C LEU A 234 -9.09 16.59 -8.42
N PRO A 235 -8.93 16.74 -7.08
CA PRO A 235 -9.85 16.19 -6.11
C PRO A 235 -11.30 16.55 -6.42
N THR A 236 -12.20 15.60 -6.22
CA THR A 236 -13.62 15.70 -6.50
C THR A 236 -14.25 16.91 -5.83
N ALA A 237 -13.93 17.16 -4.55
CA ALA A 237 -14.42 18.31 -3.81
C ALA A 237 -13.98 19.65 -4.44
N LEU A 238 -12.76 19.72 -4.97
CA LEU A 238 -12.24 20.92 -5.64
C LEU A 238 -12.84 21.10 -7.03
N ALA A 239 -13.08 20.00 -7.76
CA ALA A 239 -13.78 20.05 -9.04
C ALA A 239 -15.22 20.56 -8.87
N GLN A 240 -15.92 20.08 -7.83
CA GLN A 240 -17.26 20.56 -7.49
C GLN A 240 -17.24 22.04 -7.09
N LEU A 241 -16.32 22.46 -6.23
CA LEU A 241 -16.16 23.86 -5.82
C LEU A 241 -15.94 24.80 -7.02
N ARG A 242 -15.16 24.36 -8.02
CA ARG A 242 -14.97 25.08 -9.29
C ARG A 242 -16.20 25.15 -10.18
N ALA A 243 -17.13 24.20 -10.04
CA ALA A 243 -18.34 24.12 -10.86
C ALA A 243 -19.54 24.87 -10.24
N LEU A 244 -19.45 25.30 -8.98
CA LEU A 244 -20.49 26.09 -8.34
C LEU A 244 -20.62 27.45 -9.05
N THR A 245 -21.82 27.77 -9.51
CA THR A 245 -22.18 29.10 -9.98
C THR A 245 -22.50 29.99 -8.78
N SER A 246 -21.91 31.18 -8.73
CA SER A 246 -22.36 32.22 -7.82
C SER A 246 -23.69 32.79 -8.33
N GLU A 247 -24.80 32.17 -7.94
CA GLU A 247 -26.10 32.84 -8.07
C GLU A 247 -26.16 34.01 -7.08
N PRO A 248 -26.33 35.26 -7.55
CA PRO A 248 -26.60 36.36 -6.65
C PRO A 248 -28.00 36.13 -6.05
N ILE A 249 -28.09 36.11 -4.72
CA ILE A 249 -29.37 36.23 -4.03
C ILE A 249 -29.91 37.64 -4.35
N THR A 250 -30.93 37.71 -5.20
CA THR A 250 -31.69 38.93 -5.51
C THR A 250 -32.79 39.19 -4.50
#